data_AF-A0A1H1KWA5-F1
#
_entry.id   AF-A0A1H1KWA5-F1
#
_cell.length_a   1.000
_cell.length_b   1.000
_cell.length_c   1.000
_cell.angle_alpha   90.00
_cell.angle_beta   90.00
_cell.angle_gamma   90.00
#
_symmetry.space_group_name_H-M   'P 1'
#
loop_
_entity.id
_entity.type
_entity.pdbx_description
1 polymer ?
#
loop_
_entity_poly.entity_id
_entity_poly.type
_entity_poly.pdbx_seq_one_letter_code
_entity_poly.pdbx_strand_id
1 'polypeptide(L)'
;MRTSRKDAPTSAADCPAGEKDARVSPAAESPAHGRRRRLPGWAVLLGVVAVLLGVDVALSYMMLTYGAESEAIWSSYYQARDRRIDTVVVGSSYAAHAIDPAALDASLGSSSWSLAMPAQDPRGSYQAIKAAIEDHGIRRVVYGIGVDTMIEDPWPNAAVVSTLAKMQGEPLGRKVEDAASLATDPGFLANHKSLGVMFPWTMGTIGFSRPGIRANLDRRASGRDPLSAAEGTLPGWNYRGQGYGNAALVLDPTNVGSYWNPPAKTMHHLKVNEDDVLRMLELCQQHDVEFDVVVVPQPSFFTLGYGGMLCKERAALARRVRRAGGRWLDYSMARPDHYRARDDEWMDFGHLNFAGATRFSRVLGRDVARVERGPARRQGEKDNGLGSSFFRYSQLDDMLHSYEGLSVVTLRASVLTDGHVRAKATPVAAPGTNVEYRFQLLDGSGAVLSQTGYSTSRKAEISLPGYQVYKVRVLARQKGSAKPFERTATVVLKSGESNE
;
A
#
# COMPACT_ATOMS: atom_id res chain seq x y z
N MET A 1 7.93 46.48 -36.84
CA MET A 1 6.69 47.06 -37.43
C MET A 1 5.53 46.67 -36.49
N ARG A 2 4.60 47.54 -36.04
CA ARG A 2 3.64 48.41 -36.79
C ARG A 2 2.77 47.57 -37.75
N THR A 3 1.42 47.60 -37.76
CA THR A 3 0.40 48.30 -36.94
C THR A 3 -0.95 47.55 -37.14
N SER A 4 -1.71 47.23 -36.09
CA SER A 4 -2.90 47.97 -35.58
C SER A 4 -4.19 47.99 -36.44
N ARG A 5 -5.27 47.41 -35.87
CA ARG A 5 -6.71 47.81 -35.98
C ARG A 5 -7.45 47.54 -37.33
N LYS A 6 -8.62 46.87 -37.29
CA LYS A 6 -10.03 47.39 -37.35
C LYS A 6 -10.51 47.73 -38.78
N ASP A 7 -11.80 47.67 -39.15
CA ASP A 7 -13.07 47.30 -38.47
C ASP A 7 -13.99 46.52 -39.46
N ALA A 8 -15.20 46.16 -39.05
CA ALA A 8 -16.30 45.65 -39.89
C ALA A 8 -17.08 46.85 -40.57
N PRO A 9 -18.33 46.77 -41.12
CA PRO A 9 -19.32 45.67 -41.18
C PRO A 9 -20.23 45.60 -42.45
N THR A 10 -21.33 44.80 -42.40
CA THR A 10 -22.64 44.93 -43.13
C THR A 10 -22.68 44.82 -44.68
N SER A 11 -23.82 44.58 -45.37
CA SER A 11 -25.08 43.87 -45.06
C SER A 11 -26.03 43.80 -46.29
N ALA A 12 -26.64 42.63 -46.54
CA ALA A 12 -27.92 42.37 -47.24
C ALA A 12 -28.14 42.75 -48.74
N ALA A 13 -29.15 42.07 -49.33
CA ALA A 13 -29.94 42.42 -50.53
C ALA A 13 -29.24 42.45 -51.92
N ASP A 14 -29.90 42.08 -53.05
CA ASP A 14 -31.11 41.26 -53.26
C ASP A 14 -31.25 40.82 -54.75
N CYS A 15 -32.09 39.80 -54.98
CA CYS A 15 -32.87 39.56 -56.23
C CYS A 15 -32.15 39.31 -57.60
N PRO A 16 -32.89 38.84 -58.64
CA PRO A 16 -34.09 38.00 -58.65
C PRO A 16 -34.02 36.80 -59.65
N ALA A 17 -35.09 36.00 -59.67
CA ALA A 17 -35.28 34.84 -60.57
C ALA A 17 -35.76 35.22 -62.00
N GLY A 18 -35.77 34.23 -62.90
CA GLY A 18 -36.32 34.34 -64.25
C GLY A 18 -37.69 33.66 -64.43
N GLU A 19 -38.58 34.36 -65.13
CA GLU A 19 -39.73 33.88 -65.91
C GLU A 19 -40.85 33.04 -65.22
N LYS A 20 -41.83 32.58 -66.00
CA LYS A 20 -43.25 32.74 -65.65
C LYS A 20 -44.18 31.52 -65.82
N ASP A 21 -45.24 31.55 -65.01
CA ASP A 21 -46.61 31.04 -65.23
C ASP A 21 -46.86 29.54 -65.52
N ALA A 22 -47.24 28.83 -64.44
CA ALA A 22 -48.47 28.02 -64.25
C ALA A 22 -49.38 27.72 -65.48
N ARG A 23 -50.13 26.60 -65.60
CA ARG A 23 -50.65 25.56 -64.65
C ARG A 23 -51.16 24.36 -65.52
N VAL A 24 -51.61 23.16 -65.10
CA VAL A 24 -52.02 22.57 -63.80
C VAL A 24 -51.42 21.13 -63.63
N SER A 25 -52.23 20.10 -63.37
CA SER A 25 -51.94 18.65 -63.17
C SER A 25 -53.29 17.86 -63.31
N PRO A 26 -53.46 16.51 -63.14
CA PRO A 26 -52.76 15.60 -62.21
C PRO A 26 -52.51 14.11 -62.61
N ALA A 27 -51.90 13.38 -61.66
CA ALA A 27 -52.09 11.96 -61.31
C ALA A 27 -51.45 10.82 -62.14
N ALA A 28 -50.39 10.24 -61.56
CA ALA A 28 -50.11 8.79 -61.56
C ALA A 28 -49.34 8.43 -60.27
N GLU A 29 -49.69 7.35 -59.56
CA GLU A 29 -49.05 6.94 -58.30
C GLU A 29 -48.04 5.81 -58.48
N SER A 30 -46.90 5.87 -57.78
CA SER A 30 -46.06 4.73 -57.37
C SER A 30 -44.82 5.19 -56.56
N PRO A 31 -44.25 4.36 -55.66
CA PRO A 31 -44.92 3.55 -54.65
C PRO A 31 -44.41 3.90 -53.24
N ALA A 32 -45.08 3.41 -52.19
CA ALA A 32 -44.74 3.74 -50.80
C ALA A 32 -43.35 3.20 -50.35
N HIS A 33 -42.30 4.01 -50.50
CA HIS A 33 -41.01 3.78 -49.84
C HIS A 33 -41.18 3.96 -48.32
N GLY A 34 -41.34 2.83 -47.62
CA GLY A 34 -41.52 2.80 -46.17
C GLY A 34 -40.40 3.55 -45.45
N ARG A 35 -40.76 4.65 -44.77
CA ARG A 35 -39.82 5.42 -43.94
C ARG A 35 -39.25 4.53 -42.83
N ARG A 36 -38.10 3.90 -43.07
CA ARG A 36 -37.21 3.43 -42.00
C ARG A 36 -36.94 4.64 -41.10
N ARG A 37 -37.61 4.69 -39.95
CA ARG A 37 -37.39 5.72 -38.92
C ARG A 37 -35.96 5.58 -38.43
N ARG A 38 -35.01 6.27 -39.07
CA ARG A 38 -33.65 6.41 -38.55
C ARG A 38 -33.78 7.03 -37.16
N LEU A 39 -33.27 6.33 -36.15
CA LEU A 39 -33.21 6.87 -34.79
C LEU A 39 -32.47 8.22 -34.85
N PRO A 40 -32.95 9.26 -34.15
CA PRO A 40 -32.26 10.55 -34.12
C PRO A 40 -30.86 10.36 -33.52
N GLY A 41 -29.88 11.16 -33.95
CA GLY A 41 -28.47 10.93 -33.60
C GLY A 41 -28.21 10.85 -32.09
N TRP A 42 -28.97 11.60 -31.28
CA TRP A 42 -28.90 11.54 -29.81
C TRP A 42 -29.35 10.18 -29.25
N ALA A 43 -30.34 9.52 -29.85
CA ALA A 43 -30.80 8.20 -29.40
C ALA A 43 -29.82 7.09 -29.77
N VAL A 44 -29.11 7.24 -30.91
CA VAL A 44 -27.99 6.37 -31.27
C VAL A 44 -26.82 6.58 -30.31
N LEU A 45 -26.49 7.82 -29.98
CA LEU A 45 -25.44 8.16 -29.01
C LEU A 45 -25.74 7.60 -27.61
N LEU A 46 -26.96 7.81 -27.09
CA LEU A 46 -27.38 7.23 -25.81
C LEU A 46 -27.34 5.69 -25.83
N GLY A 47 -27.72 5.06 -26.95
CA GLY A 47 -27.59 3.62 -27.13
C GLY A 47 -26.13 3.14 -27.04
N VAL A 48 -25.20 3.85 -27.69
CA VAL A 48 -23.76 3.55 -27.59
C VAL A 48 -23.24 3.74 -26.16
N VAL A 49 -23.61 4.83 -25.48
CA VAL A 49 -23.21 5.07 -24.08
C VAL A 49 -23.76 3.99 -23.15
N ALA A 50 -25.03 3.59 -23.30
CA ALA A 50 -25.63 2.52 -22.52
C ALA A 50 -24.95 1.16 -22.75
N VAL A 51 -24.55 0.86 -23.99
CA VAL A 51 -23.77 -0.35 -24.32
C VAL A 51 -22.37 -0.29 -23.69
N LEU A 52 -21.68 0.86 -23.76
CA LEU A 52 -20.35 1.01 -23.15
C LEU A 52 -20.40 0.85 -21.62
N LEU A 53 -21.40 1.44 -20.95
CA LEU A 53 -21.61 1.27 -19.51
C LEU A 53 -21.97 -0.19 -19.15
N GLY A 54 -22.81 -0.84 -19.96
CA GLY A 54 -23.15 -2.26 -19.75
C GLY A 54 -21.96 -3.19 -19.93
N VAL A 55 -21.09 -2.93 -20.91
CA VAL A 55 -19.82 -3.65 -21.10
C VAL A 55 -18.86 -3.39 -19.95
N ASP A 56 -18.74 -2.16 -19.48
CA ASP A 56 -17.86 -1.82 -18.36
C ASP A 56 -18.27 -2.51 -17.06
N VAL A 57 -19.56 -2.49 -16.72
CA VAL A 57 -20.11 -3.19 -15.55
C VAL A 57 -19.89 -4.71 -15.67
N ALA A 58 -20.09 -5.30 -16.86
CA ALA A 58 -19.86 -6.72 -17.09
C ALA A 58 -18.37 -7.11 -16.95
N LEU A 59 -17.46 -6.34 -17.55
CA LEU A 59 -16.02 -6.55 -17.42
C LEU A 59 -15.57 -6.37 -15.97
N SER A 60 -16.10 -5.36 -15.26
CA SER A 60 -15.79 -5.09 -13.85
C SER A 60 -16.25 -6.24 -12.96
N TYR A 61 -17.44 -6.80 -13.17
CA TYR A 61 -17.89 -8.00 -12.48
C TYR A 61 -16.99 -9.22 -12.74
N MET A 62 -16.54 -9.40 -13.99
CA MET A 62 -15.67 -10.52 -14.39
C MET A 62 -14.23 -10.40 -13.89
N MET A 63 -13.64 -9.20 -13.88
CA MET A 63 -12.20 -8.97 -13.72
C MET A 63 -11.79 -8.31 -12.40
N LEU A 64 -12.70 -7.65 -11.67
CA LEU A 64 -12.43 -7.25 -10.29
C LEU A 64 -12.50 -8.47 -9.38
N THR A 65 -11.44 -8.67 -8.60
CA THR A 65 -11.23 -9.83 -7.72
C THR A 65 -12.25 -9.85 -6.60
N TYR A 66 -13.08 -10.89 -6.56
CA TYR A 66 -14.08 -11.09 -5.51
C TYR A 66 -13.46 -11.67 -4.24
N GLY A 67 -13.86 -11.13 -3.09
CA GLY A 67 -13.15 -11.36 -1.84
C GLY A 67 -11.74 -10.76 -1.87
N ALA A 68 -11.58 -9.59 -2.50
CA ALA A 68 -10.41 -8.76 -2.24
C ALA A 68 -10.44 -8.25 -0.80
N GLU A 69 -9.29 -8.00 -0.18
CA GLU A 69 -9.23 -7.62 1.24
C GLU A 69 -10.04 -6.34 1.53
N SER A 70 -9.95 -5.32 0.67
CA SER A 70 -10.78 -4.11 0.81
C SER A 70 -12.29 -4.39 0.76
N GLU A 71 -12.74 -5.35 -0.06
CA GLU A 71 -14.14 -5.77 -0.18
C GLU A 71 -14.60 -6.48 1.11
N ALA A 72 -13.76 -7.35 1.66
CA ALA A 72 -13.99 -8.03 2.94
C ALA A 72 -14.01 -7.06 4.14
N ILE A 73 -13.05 -6.15 4.22
CA ILE A 73 -12.93 -5.14 5.29
C ILE A 73 -14.17 -4.23 5.29
N TRP A 74 -14.49 -3.61 4.16
CA TRP A 74 -15.68 -2.74 4.05
C TRP A 74 -16.99 -3.51 4.25
N SER A 75 -17.13 -4.73 3.73
CA SER A 75 -18.32 -5.55 4.01
C SER A 75 -18.47 -5.86 5.50
N SER A 76 -17.37 -6.23 6.18
CA SER A 76 -17.39 -6.53 7.62
C SER A 76 -17.76 -5.30 8.47
N TYR A 77 -17.30 -4.11 8.07
CA TYR A 77 -17.64 -2.84 8.70
C TYR A 77 -19.11 -2.48 8.52
N TYR A 78 -19.68 -2.63 7.32
CA TYR A 78 -21.10 -2.37 7.10
C TYR A 78 -22.01 -3.41 7.78
N GLN A 79 -21.56 -4.67 7.92
CA GLN A 79 -22.19 -5.68 8.77
C GLN A 79 -22.09 -5.36 10.28
N ALA A 80 -21.30 -4.36 10.66
CA ALA A 80 -21.08 -3.92 12.04
C ALA A 80 -21.70 -2.56 12.38
N ARG A 81 -22.51 -1.95 11.51
CA ARG A 81 -23.15 -0.63 11.75
C ARG A 81 -23.89 -0.51 13.09
N ASP A 82 -24.61 -1.54 13.50
CA ASP A 82 -25.35 -1.55 14.79
C ASP A 82 -24.44 -1.76 16.02
N ARG A 83 -23.12 -1.93 15.82
CA ARG A 83 -22.14 -2.07 16.90
C ARG A 83 -21.60 -0.69 17.29
N ARG A 84 -21.41 -0.49 18.59
CA ARG A 84 -20.62 0.64 19.10
C ARG A 84 -19.15 0.46 18.72
N ILE A 85 -18.65 1.32 17.85
CA ILE A 85 -17.23 1.48 17.53
C ILE A 85 -16.81 2.85 18.08
N ASP A 86 -15.80 2.90 18.94
CA ASP A 86 -15.29 4.16 19.51
C ASP A 86 -13.87 4.50 19.02
N THR A 87 -13.18 3.52 18.43
CA THR A 87 -11.80 3.63 17.96
C THR A 87 -11.69 2.99 16.58
N VAL A 88 -11.02 3.62 15.62
CA VAL A 88 -10.69 2.97 14.34
C VAL A 88 -9.20 2.90 14.09
N VAL A 89 -8.76 1.79 13.50
CA VAL A 89 -7.40 1.57 13.00
C VAL A 89 -7.40 1.77 11.49
N VAL A 90 -6.49 2.61 10.97
CA VAL A 90 -6.36 2.91 9.54
C VAL A 90 -4.88 2.96 9.13
N GLY A 91 -4.60 2.74 7.86
CA GLY A 91 -3.25 2.70 7.29
C GLY A 91 -3.04 1.52 6.35
N SER A 92 -1.87 1.46 5.72
CA SER A 92 -1.51 0.42 4.75
C SER A 92 -1.32 -0.97 5.40
N SER A 93 -0.77 -1.93 4.66
CA SER A 93 -0.49 -3.30 5.15
C SER A 93 0.29 -3.34 6.47
N TYR A 94 1.13 -2.33 6.74
CA TYR A 94 1.79 -2.16 8.04
C TYR A 94 0.82 -2.04 9.20
N ALA A 95 -0.22 -1.21 9.08
CA ALA A 95 -1.27 -1.10 10.09
C ALA A 95 -2.14 -2.37 10.10
N ALA A 96 -2.56 -2.83 8.93
CA ALA A 96 -3.46 -3.98 8.74
C ALA A 96 -2.88 -5.29 9.28
N HIS A 97 -1.55 -5.48 9.26
CA HIS A 97 -0.90 -6.63 9.87
C HIS A 97 -0.48 -6.38 11.33
N ALA A 98 0.02 -5.19 11.69
CA ALA A 98 0.55 -4.95 13.04
C ALA A 98 -0.52 -4.76 14.12
N ILE A 99 -1.66 -4.13 13.83
CA ILE A 99 -2.58 -3.65 14.87
C ILE A 99 -3.86 -4.52 14.90
N ASP A 100 -3.79 -5.59 15.68
CA ASP A 100 -4.93 -6.42 16.12
C ASP A 100 -5.89 -5.58 17.01
N PRO A 101 -7.16 -5.31 16.60
CA PRO A 101 -8.11 -4.51 17.37
C PRO A 101 -8.58 -5.18 18.66
N ALA A 102 -8.74 -6.51 18.68
CA ALA A 102 -9.20 -7.24 19.86
C ALA A 102 -8.14 -7.20 20.98
N ALA A 103 -6.87 -7.31 20.58
CA ALA A 103 -5.73 -7.17 21.48
C ALA A 103 -5.49 -5.73 21.96
N LEU A 104 -5.87 -4.74 21.14
CA LEU A 104 -5.85 -3.32 21.50
C LEU A 104 -6.92 -3.03 22.57
N ASP A 105 -8.18 -3.41 22.31
CA ASP A 105 -9.31 -3.25 23.23
C ASP A 105 -9.04 -3.92 24.59
N ALA A 106 -8.48 -5.13 24.58
CA ALA A 106 -8.13 -5.87 25.80
C ALA A 106 -7.09 -5.16 26.71
N SER A 107 -6.37 -4.16 26.20
CA SER A 107 -5.42 -3.34 26.99
C SER A 107 -5.88 -1.89 27.19
N LEU A 108 -6.81 -1.40 26.37
CA LEU A 108 -7.22 -0.01 26.31
C LEU A 108 -8.62 0.25 26.90
N GLY A 109 -9.53 -0.72 26.81
CA GLY A 109 -10.95 -0.55 27.18
C GLY A 109 -11.80 0.17 26.13
N SER A 110 -11.31 0.25 24.90
CA SER A 110 -11.99 0.75 23.70
C SER A 110 -12.96 -0.29 23.11
N SER A 111 -13.66 0.10 22.03
CA SER A 111 -14.28 -0.82 21.08
C SER A 111 -13.78 -0.48 19.68
N SER A 112 -12.79 -1.24 19.21
CA SER A 112 -12.01 -0.93 18.02
C SER A 112 -12.55 -1.61 16.76
N TRP A 113 -12.32 -0.99 15.60
CA TRP A 113 -12.50 -1.62 14.30
C TRP A 113 -11.36 -1.23 13.35
N SER A 114 -10.86 -2.18 12.56
CA SER A 114 -9.87 -1.91 11.53
C SER A 114 -10.54 -1.61 10.19
N LEU A 115 -10.13 -0.49 9.60
CA LEU A 115 -10.32 -0.08 8.22
C LEU A 115 -8.96 0.07 7.50
N ALA A 116 -7.90 -0.46 8.11
CA ALA A 116 -6.58 -0.60 7.52
C ALA A 116 -6.58 -1.75 6.50
N MET A 117 -5.83 -1.59 5.40
CA MET A 117 -5.80 -2.57 4.30
C MET A 117 -4.55 -2.43 3.42
N PRO A 118 -4.17 -3.45 2.62
CA PRO A 118 -2.99 -3.39 1.76
C PRO A 118 -2.96 -2.16 0.85
N ALA A 119 -1.80 -1.49 0.81
CA ALA A 119 -1.54 -0.28 0.02
C ALA A 119 -2.55 0.89 0.20
N GLN A 120 -3.25 0.96 1.34
CA GLN A 120 -4.06 2.14 1.69
C GLN A 120 -3.15 3.37 1.87
N ASP A 121 -3.34 4.38 1.03
CA ASP A 121 -2.63 5.65 1.13
C ASP A 121 -3.27 6.56 2.22
N PRO A 122 -2.68 7.72 2.53
CA PRO A 122 -3.26 8.68 3.48
C PRO A 122 -4.67 9.19 3.09
N ARG A 123 -5.04 9.14 1.80
CA ARG A 123 -6.35 9.61 1.30
C ARG A 123 -7.44 8.56 1.50
N GLY A 124 -7.14 7.29 1.23
CA GLY A 124 -8.00 6.16 1.59
C GLY A 124 -8.16 6.05 3.11
N SER A 125 -7.12 6.40 3.87
CA SER A 125 -7.19 6.52 5.33
C SER A 125 -8.11 7.68 5.75
N TYR A 126 -8.03 8.86 5.11
CA TYR A 126 -8.94 9.98 5.33
C TYR A 126 -10.42 9.61 5.06
N GLN A 127 -10.71 8.93 3.95
CA GLN A 127 -12.08 8.51 3.63
C GLN A 127 -12.62 7.44 4.58
N ALA A 128 -11.74 6.57 5.12
CA ALA A 128 -12.09 5.63 6.18
C ALA A 128 -12.43 6.35 7.50
N ILE A 129 -11.64 7.36 7.89
CA ILE A 129 -11.91 8.19 9.08
C ILE A 129 -13.23 8.94 8.92
N LYS A 130 -13.47 9.61 7.78
CA LYS A 130 -14.71 10.34 7.51
C LYS A 130 -15.93 9.42 7.66
N ALA A 131 -15.89 8.23 7.06
CA ALA A 131 -16.97 7.26 7.18
C ALA A 131 -17.20 6.81 8.63
N ALA A 132 -16.14 6.59 9.42
CA ALA A 132 -16.25 6.19 10.82
C ALA A 132 -16.77 7.30 11.75
N ILE A 133 -16.40 8.56 11.49
CA ILE A 133 -16.94 9.73 12.19
C ILE A 133 -18.45 9.85 11.92
N GLU A 134 -18.88 9.76 10.65
CA GLU A 134 -20.29 9.92 10.29
C GLU A 134 -21.18 8.72 10.68
N ASP A 135 -20.70 7.47 10.56
CA ASP A 135 -21.52 6.28 10.82
C ASP A 135 -21.57 5.90 12.32
N HIS A 136 -20.52 6.15 13.10
CA HIS A 136 -20.40 5.69 14.49
C HIS A 136 -20.11 6.77 15.54
N GLY A 137 -19.72 7.99 15.15
CA GLY A 137 -19.33 9.04 16.11
C GLY A 137 -18.10 8.65 16.93
N ILE A 138 -17.06 8.14 16.25
CA ILE A 138 -15.83 7.66 16.90
C ILE A 138 -15.15 8.71 17.77
N ARG A 139 -14.45 8.24 18.81
CA ARG A 139 -13.67 9.04 19.76
C ARG A 139 -12.17 9.03 19.45
N ARG A 140 -11.69 8.05 18.67
CA ARG A 140 -10.27 7.93 18.30
C ARG A 140 -10.01 7.35 16.91
N VAL A 141 -8.95 7.83 16.29
CA VAL A 141 -8.25 7.22 15.16
C VAL A 141 -6.84 6.80 15.59
N VAL A 142 -6.46 5.57 15.24
CA VAL A 142 -5.10 5.04 15.31
C VAL A 142 -4.59 4.84 13.88
N TYR A 143 -3.77 5.77 13.40
CA TYR A 143 -3.20 5.75 12.06
C TYR A 143 -1.80 5.11 12.07
N GLY A 144 -1.69 3.90 11.54
CA GLY A 144 -0.45 3.14 11.48
C GLY A 144 0.37 3.43 10.20
N ILE A 145 1.66 3.72 10.36
CA ILE A 145 2.57 4.03 9.24
C ILE A 145 3.83 3.14 9.25
N GLY A 146 4.32 2.83 8.04
CA GLY A 146 5.46 1.95 7.77
C GLY A 146 6.76 2.71 7.43
N VAL A 147 7.58 2.14 6.54
CA VAL A 147 8.82 2.77 6.02
C VAL A 147 8.63 3.52 4.71
N ASP A 148 7.57 3.22 3.98
CA ASP A 148 7.24 3.70 2.64
C ASP A 148 6.18 4.81 2.63
N THR A 149 5.39 4.92 3.69
CA THR A 149 4.14 5.70 3.71
C THR A 149 4.31 7.20 3.40
N MET A 150 5.50 7.77 3.62
CA MET A 150 5.84 9.17 3.30
C MET A 150 6.74 9.33 2.06
N ILE A 151 7.04 8.24 1.33
CA ILE A 151 8.04 8.23 0.24
C ILE A 151 7.61 7.47 -1.03
N GLU A 152 6.56 6.64 -0.95
CA GLU A 152 6.05 5.86 -2.08
C GLU A 152 4.79 6.50 -2.67
N ASP A 153 4.75 6.63 -4.00
CA ASP A 153 3.64 7.20 -4.73
C ASP A 153 2.36 6.37 -4.51
N PRO A 154 1.19 7.00 -4.27
CA PRO A 154 -0.06 6.29 -4.05
C PRO A 154 -0.40 5.23 -5.11
N TRP A 155 -0.69 4.01 -4.64
CA TRP A 155 -1.06 2.86 -5.46
C TRP A 155 -2.47 3.06 -6.05
N PRO A 156 -2.60 3.37 -7.36
CA PRO A 156 -3.88 3.85 -7.91
C PRO A 156 -4.93 2.74 -7.92
N ASN A 157 -4.51 1.51 -8.27
CA ASN A 157 -5.34 0.32 -8.26
C ASN A 157 -5.95 0.06 -6.87
N ALA A 158 -5.13 0.19 -5.81
CA ALA A 158 -5.58 -0.04 -4.44
C ALA A 158 -6.60 1.01 -3.99
N ALA A 159 -6.34 2.29 -4.28
CA ALA A 159 -7.28 3.37 -4.00
C ALA A 159 -8.61 3.21 -4.76
N VAL A 160 -8.59 2.93 -6.07
CA VAL A 160 -9.80 2.69 -6.87
C VAL A 160 -10.60 1.49 -6.33
N VAL A 161 -9.95 0.35 -6.10
CA VAL A 161 -10.62 -0.88 -5.63
C VAL A 161 -11.10 -0.75 -4.18
N SER A 162 -10.43 0.06 -3.34
CA SER A 162 -10.91 0.37 -1.99
C SER A 162 -12.14 1.29 -2.00
N THR A 163 -12.13 2.37 -2.79
CA THR A 163 -13.28 3.27 -2.92
C THR A 163 -14.49 2.53 -3.52
N LEU A 164 -14.29 1.67 -4.53
CA LEU A 164 -15.37 0.84 -5.08
C LEU A 164 -15.94 -0.16 -4.06
N ALA A 165 -15.11 -0.69 -3.16
CA ALA A 165 -15.54 -1.55 -2.04
C ALA A 165 -16.36 -0.76 -1.00
N LYS A 166 -15.88 0.44 -0.58
CA LYS A 166 -16.62 1.40 0.27
C LYS A 166 -18.00 1.68 -0.34
N MET A 167 -18.01 2.12 -1.60
CA MET A 167 -19.22 2.42 -2.36
C MET A 167 -20.22 1.25 -2.50
N GLN A 168 -19.91 0.00 -2.14
CA GLN A 168 -20.92 -1.07 -2.15
C GLN A 168 -22.02 -0.81 -1.09
N GLY A 169 -21.64 -0.54 0.16
CA GLY A 169 -22.56 -0.46 1.31
C GLY A 169 -23.10 0.92 1.69
N GLU A 170 -22.77 1.96 0.90
CA GLU A 170 -23.18 3.34 1.19
C GLU A 170 -24.57 3.76 0.68
N PRO A 171 -25.17 4.83 1.23
CA PRO A 171 -26.27 5.53 0.58
C PRO A 171 -25.84 6.18 -0.74
N LEU A 172 -26.78 6.32 -1.69
CA LEU A 172 -26.50 6.85 -3.04
C LEU A 172 -25.77 8.21 -3.05
N GLY A 173 -26.08 9.10 -2.09
CA GLY A 173 -25.43 10.41 -1.98
C GLY A 173 -23.91 10.30 -1.77
N ARG A 174 -23.46 9.47 -0.81
CA ARG A 174 -22.02 9.25 -0.58
C ARG A 174 -21.37 8.52 -1.75
N LYS A 175 -22.05 7.56 -2.40
CA LYS A 175 -21.52 6.92 -3.63
C LYS A 175 -21.19 7.93 -4.73
N VAL A 176 -22.03 8.97 -4.88
CA VAL A 176 -21.79 10.05 -5.84
C VAL A 176 -20.66 10.97 -5.37
N GLU A 177 -20.56 11.26 -4.06
CA GLU A 177 -19.45 12.05 -3.49
C GLU A 177 -18.10 11.34 -3.66
N ASP A 178 -18.00 10.05 -3.30
CA ASP A 178 -16.80 9.21 -3.45
C ASP A 178 -16.36 9.13 -4.91
N ALA A 179 -17.30 8.85 -5.83
CA ALA A 179 -17.01 8.79 -7.26
C ALA A 179 -16.53 10.14 -7.81
N ALA A 180 -17.15 11.26 -7.39
CA ALA A 180 -16.72 12.59 -7.78
C ALA A 180 -15.33 12.93 -7.19
N SER A 181 -15.08 12.59 -5.93
CA SER A 181 -13.78 12.79 -5.27
C SER A 181 -12.67 11.99 -5.96
N LEU A 182 -12.94 10.75 -6.38
CA LEU A 182 -11.97 9.89 -7.06
C LEU A 182 -11.72 10.35 -8.51
N ALA A 183 -12.76 10.79 -9.23
CA ALA A 183 -12.66 11.27 -10.60
C ALA A 183 -12.01 12.67 -10.71
N THR A 184 -12.08 13.50 -9.67
CA THR A 184 -11.48 14.85 -9.63
C THR A 184 -10.12 14.92 -8.92
N ASP A 185 -9.68 13.84 -8.29
CA ASP A 185 -8.38 13.77 -7.60
C ASP A 185 -7.21 14.05 -8.57
N PRO A 186 -6.33 15.02 -8.30
CA PRO A 186 -5.22 15.39 -9.20
C PRO A 186 -4.23 14.25 -9.51
N GLY A 187 -4.06 13.28 -8.60
CA GLY A 187 -3.23 12.11 -8.78
C GLY A 187 -3.80 11.07 -9.76
N PHE A 188 -5.08 11.19 -10.12
CA PHE A 188 -5.72 10.42 -11.20
C PHE A 188 -5.96 11.30 -12.44
N LEU A 189 -6.64 12.44 -12.25
CA LEU A 189 -7.13 13.32 -13.32
C LEU A 189 -6.02 13.81 -14.27
N ALA A 190 -4.81 14.07 -13.76
CA ALA A 190 -3.71 14.61 -14.54
C ALA A 190 -2.92 13.57 -15.36
N ASN A 191 -3.31 12.28 -15.36
CA ASN A 191 -2.55 11.23 -16.05
C ASN A 191 -3.44 10.06 -16.55
N HIS A 192 -2.83 9.06 -17.19
CA HIS A 192 -3.52 7.93 -17.83
C HIS A 192 -4.34 7.06 -16.87
N LYS A 193 -4.08 7.11 -15.55
CA LYS A 193 -4.79 6.33 -14.52
C LYS A 193 -6.22 6.81 -14.29
N SER A 194 -6.56 8.04 -14.70
CA SER A 194 -7.94 8.55 -14.78
C SER A 194 -8.89 7.60 -15.51
N LEU A 195 -8.44 6.94 -16.57
CA LEU A 195 -9.25 5.96 -17.29
C LEU A 195 -9.66 4.76 -16.41
N GLY A 196 -8.83 4.34 -15.45
CA GLY A 196 -9.17 3.25 -14.54
C GLY A 196 -10.15 3.62 -13.43
N VAL A 197 -10.46 4.91 -13.25
CA VAL A 197 -11.62 5.36 -12.44
C VAL A 197 -12.92 5.12 -13.22
N MET A 198 -12.89 5.36 -14.54
CA MET A 198 -14.03 5.19 -15.44
C MET A 198 -14.21 3.75 -15.95
N PHE A 199 -13.13 2.94 -15.92
CA PHE A 199 -13.09 1.58 -16.44
C PHE A 199 -12.36 0.62 -15.46
N PRO A 200 -12.94 0.33 -14.28
CA PRO A 200 -12.18 -0.23 -13.16
C PRO A 200 -11.75 -1.69 -13.32
N TRP A 201 -12.30 -2.45 -14.28
CA TRP A 201 -11.76 -3.75 -14.67
C TRP A 201 -10.28 -3.69 -15.12
N THR A 202 -9.80 -2.52 -15.56
CA THR A 202 -8.37 -2.29 -15.88
C THR A 202 -7.47 -2.33 -14.64
N MET A 203 -8.02 -2.15 -13.44
CA MET A 203 -7.28 -2.07 -12.17
C MET A 203 -7.21 -3.41 -11.41
N GLY A 204 -8.02 -4.41 -11.80
CA GLY A 204 -8.16 -5.71 -11.12
C GLY A 204 -7.00 -6.69 -11.36
N THR A 205 -6.63 -7.47 -10.34
CA THR A 205 -5.45 -8.35 -10.36
C THR A 205 -5.59 -9.64 -11.19
N ILE A 206 -6.81 -9.97 -11.64
CA ILE A 206 -7.07 -11.17 -12.48
C ILE A 206 -6.60 -10.98 -13.93
N GLY A 207 -6.66 -9.75 -14.44
CA GLY A 207 -6.40 -9.44 -15.86
C GLY A 207 -7.26 -10.29 -16.82
N PHE A 208 -6.73 -10.56 -18.02
CA PHE A 208 -7.40 -11.39 -19.03
C PHE A 208 -7.16 -12.91 -18.85
N SER A 209 -6.81 -13.36 -17.64
CA SER A 209 -6.56 -14.77 -17.34
C SER A 209 -7.85 -15.59 -17.43
N ARG A 210 -8.00 -16.45 -18.45
CA ARG A 210 -9.19 -17.33 -18.58
C ARG A 210 -9.44 -18.20 -17.32
N PRO A 211 -8.42 -18.85 -16.70
CA PRO A 211 -8.61 -19.55 -15.43
C PRO A 211 -8.97 -18.61 -14.27
N GLY A 212 -8.37 -17.42 -14.21
CA GLY A 212 -8.63 -16.44 -13.15
C GLY A 212 -10.05 -15.86 -13.21
N ILE A 213 -10.51 -15.46 -14.39
CA ILE A 213 -11.88 -14.98 -14.64
C ILE A 213 -12.88 -16.08 -14.28
N ARG A 214 -12.63 -17.33 -14.69
CA ARG A 214 -13.49 -18.46 -14.32
C ARG A 214 -13.54 -18.64 -12.79
N ALA A 215 -12.39 -18.70 -12.12
CA ALA A 215 -12.35 -18.86 -10.67
C ALA A 215 -13.04 -17.69 -9.93
N ASN A 216 -12.97 -16.47 -10.48
CA ASN A 216 -13.67 -15.30 -9.94
C ASN A 216 -15.20 -15.42 -10.09
N LEU A 217 -15.68 -15.85 -11.25
CA LEU A 217 -17.09 -16.12 -11.50
C LEU A 217 -17.61 -17.29 -10.66
N ASP A 218 -16.85 -18.39 -10.55
CA ASP A 218 -17.17 -19.54 -9.71
C ASP A 218 -17.25 -19.13 -8.21
N ARG A 219 -16.37 -18.22 -7.73
CA ARG A 219 -16.48 -17.61 -6.39
C ARG A 219 -17.72 -16.72 -6.24
N ARG A 220 -17.99 -15.80 -7.18
CA ARG A 220 -19.19 -14.94 -7.14
C ARG A 220 -20.50 -15.74 -7.18
N ALA A 221 -20.52 -16.84 -7.94
CA ALA A 221 -21.66 -17.75 -8.03
C ALA A 221 -21.85 -18.65 -6.79
N SER A 222 -20.86 -18.73 -5.90
CA SER A 222 -20.92 -19.58 -4.70
C SER A 222 -21.89 -19.07 -3.61
N GLY A 223 -22.40 -17.84 -3.73
CA GLY A 223 -23.33 -17.23 -2.77
C GLY A 223 -22.72 -16.85 -1.42
N ARG A 224 -21.41 -17.08 -1.22
CA ARG A 224 -20.65 -16.54 -0.09
C ARG A 224 -20.59 -15.01 -0.17
N ASP A 225 -20.61 -14.34 0.98
CA ASP A 225 -20.33 -12.91 1.06
C ASP A 225 -18.82 -12.62 0.85
N PRO A 226 -18.42 -11.35 0.63
CA PRO A 226 -17.02 -11.00 0.31
C PRO A 226 -16.01 -11.39 1.40
N LEU A 227 -16.39 -11.38 2.68
CA LEU A 227 -15.52 -11.76 3.79
C LEU A 227 -15.27 -13.28 3.78
N SER A 228 -16.34 -14.07 3.65
CA SER A 228 -16.26 -15.54 3.49
C SER A 228 -15.63 -15.99 2.16
N ALA A 229 -15.51 -15.10 1.19
CA ALA A 229 -14.78 -15.32 -0.06
C ALA A 229 -13.26 -15.02 0.07
N ALA A 230 -12.86 -14.07 0.92
CA ALA A 230 -11.50 -13.56 0.99
C ALA A 230 -10.46 -14.60 1.48
N GLU A 231 -10.82 -15.47 2.44
CA GLU A 231 -9.94 -16.57 2.86
C GLU A 231 -9.64 -17.57 1.73
N GLY A 232 -10.53 -17.66 0.73
CA GLY A 232 -10.33 -18.42 -0.51
C GLY A 232 -9.56 -17.66 -1.60
N THR A 233 -9.24 -16.37 -1.39
CA THR A 233 -8.55 -15.47 -2.31
C THR A 233 -7.15 -15.08 -1.82
N LEU A 234 -6.92 -15.05 -0.50
CA LEU A 234 -5.70 -14.55 0.15
C LEU A 234 -4.98 -15.71 0.90
N PRO A 235 -3.98 -16.37 0.29
CA PRO A 235 -3.39 -17.59 0.86
C PRO A 235 -2.78 -17.39 2.26
N GLY A 236 -3.31 -18.10 3.25
CA GLY A 236 -2.84 -18.06 4.64
C GLY A 236 -3.38 -16.88 5.48
N TRP A 237 -4.05 -15.90 4.87
CA TRP A 237 -4.83 -14.89 5.58
C TRP A 237 -6.08 -15.53 6.19
N ASN A 238 -6.40 -15.18 7.43
CA ASN A 238 -7.58 -15.66 8.15
C ASN A 238 -8.24 -14.45 8.82
N TYR A 239 -9.56 -14.36 8.77
CA TYR A 239 -10.28 -13.30 9.48
C TYR A 239 -10.23 -13.54 11.00
N ARG A 240 -10.13 -12.45 11.77
CA ARG A 240 -10.01 -12.47 13.23
C ARG A 240 -11.11 -11.69 13.96
N GLY A 241 -12.02 -11.07 13.22
CA GLY A 241 -13.03 -10.16 13.75
C GLY A 241 -12.62 -8.69 13.63
N GLN A 242 -13.53 -7.78 13.95
CA GLN A 242 -13.28 -6.34 14.05
C GLN A 242 -12.60 -5.69 12.84
N GLY A 243 -12.89 -6.15 11.61
CA GLY A 243 -12.25 -5.62 10.39
C GLY A 243 -10.75 -5.95 10.31
N TYR A 244 -10.30 -7.01 10.97
CA TYR A 244 -8.90 -7.42 11.03
C TYR A 244 -8.75 -8.88 10.61
N GLY A 245 -7.75 -9.16 9.80
CA GLY A 245 -7.34 -10.50 9.40
C GLY A 245 -5.84 -10.56 9.24
N ASN A 246 -5.23 -11.71 9.57
CA ASN A 246 -3.79 -11.87 9.52
C ASN A 246 -3.40 -13.36 9.42
N ALA A 247 -2.21 -13.62 8.90
CA ALA A 247 -1.66 -14.97 8.80
C ALA A 247 -0.89 -15.40 10.06
N ALA A 248 -0.74 -16.71 10.21
CA ALA A 248 0.14 -17.34 11.20
C ALA A 248 1.48 -17.80 10.56
N LEU A 249 1.85 -17.23 9.41
CA LEU A 249 3.12 -17.48 8.76
C LEU A 249 4.29 -16.93 9.60
N VAL A 250 5.46 -17.57 9.49
CA VAL A 250 6.69 -17.13 10.14
C VAL A 250 7.77 -16.98 9.08
N LEU A 251 8.42 -15.82 9.07
CA LEU A 251 9.56 -15.49 8.22
C LEU A 251 10.72 -16.47 8.48
N ASP A 252 11.41 -16.90 7.42
CA ASP A 252 12.80 -17.38 7.55
C ASP A 252 13.74 -16.17 7.60
N PRO A 253 14.27 -15.77 8.78
CA PRO A 253 15.13 -14.61 8.89
C PRO A 253 16.50 -14.84 8.23
N THR A 254 16.85 -16.09 7.90
CA THR A 254 18.18 -16.38 7.33
C THR A 254 18.31 -15.87 5.90
N ASN A 255 17.28 -16.00 5.06
CA ASN A 255 17.40 -15.80 3.60
C ASN A 255 16.84 -14.47 3.06
N VAL A 256 16.44 -13.54 3.95
CA VAL A 256 15.78 -12.25 3.63
C VAL A 256 16.47 -11.46 2.51
N GLY A 257 17.80 -11.41 2.51
CA GLY A 257 18.58 -10.64 1.54
C GLY A 257 18.66 -11.22 0.13
N SER A 258 17.92 -12.31 -0.15
CA SER A 258 17.66 -12.78 -1.52
C SER A 258 16.54 -12.00 -2.22
N TYR A 259 15.65 -11.35 -1.48
CA TYR A 259 14.49 -10.63 -2.01
C TYR A 259 14.34 -9.20 -1.47
N TRP A 260 14.80 -8.93 -0.24
CA TRP A 260 14.98 -7.55 0.24
C TRP A 260 16.36 -7.00 -0.12
N ASN A 261 16.43 -5.70 -0.44
CA ASN A 261 17.66 -4.93 -0.55
C ASN A 261 17.52 -3.60 0.21
N PRO A 262 18.59 -3.07 0.84
CA PRO A 262 18.57 -1.70 1.32
C PRO A 262 18.40 -0.75 0.12
N PRO A 263 17.70 0.38 0.29
CA PRO A 263 17.38 1.27 -0.81
C PRO A 263 18.66 1.78 -1.50
N ALA A 264 18.59 1.88 -2.84
CA ALA A 264 19.51 2.75 -3.56
C ALA A 264 19.34 4.19 -3.03
N LYS A 265 20.39 5.01 -3.13
CA LYS A 265 20.39 6.33 -2.47
C LYS A 265 19.22 7.20 -2.94
N THR A 266 18.77 8.04 -2.00
CA THR A 266 17.60 8.95 -2.05
C THR A 266 16.24 8.28 -2.17
N MET A 267 15.46 8.42 -1.09
CA MET A 267 14.01 8.28 -1.07
C MET A 267 13.44 9.71 -1.01
N HIS A 268 12.39 10.01 -1.76
CA HIS A 268 11.85 11.37 -1.87
C HIS A 268 10.65 11.55 -0.95
N HIS A 269 10.71 12.53 -0.03
CA HIS A 269 9.58 12.83 0.85
C HIS A 269 8.40 13.40 0.05
N LEU A 270 7.29 12.67 0.04
CA LEU A 270 6.07 13.05 -0.67
C LEU A 270 5.24 13.99 0.19
N LYS A 271 5.39 15.30 -0.07
CA LYS A 271 4.63 16.35 0.62
C LYS A 271 3.11 16.10 0.61
N VAL A 272 2.57 15.53 -0.47
CA VAL A 272 1.14 15.19 -0.56
C VAL A 272 0.71 14.18 0.50
N ASN A 273 1.46 13.09 0.70
CA ASN A 273 1.18 12.09 1.72
C ASN A 273 1.22 12.73 3.14
N GLU A 274 2.15 13.65 3.38
CA GLU A 274 2.22 14.42 4.63
C GLU A 274 1.06 15.42 4.80
N ASP A 275 0.72 16.18 3.76
CA ASP A 275 -0.39 17.14 3.78
C ASP A 275 -1.70 16.40 4.11
N ASP A 276 -1.90 15.21 3.55
CA ASP A 276 -3.07 14.37 3.79
C ASP A 276 -3.12 13.82 5.23
N VAL A 277 -1.98 13.53 5.87
CA VAL A 277 -1.94 13.23 7.31
C VAL A 277 -2.35 14.43 8.16
N LEU A 278 -2.01 15.65 7.73
CA LEU A 278 -2.48 16.87 8.39
C LEU A 278 -3.98 17.12 8.13
N ARG A 279 -4.52 16.79 6.95
CA ARG A 279 -5.97 16.81 6.67
C ARG A 279 -6.75 15.80 7.52
N MET A 280 -6.21 14.59 7.74
CA MET A 280 -6.82 13.60 8.64
C MET A 280 -6.88 14.12 10.09
N LEU A 281 -5.81 14.77 10.55
CA LEU A 281 -5.72 15.35 11.89
C LEU A 281 -6.70 16.52 12.04
N GLU A 282 -6.77 17.42 11.06
CA GLU A 282 -7.73 18.54 11.03
C GLU A 282 -9.19 18.04 11.07
N LEU A 283 -9.55 17.05 10.26
CA LEU A 283 -10.86 16.40 10.29
C LEU A 283 -11.17 15.84 11.68
N CYS A 284 -10.21 15.17 12.32
CA CYS A 284 -10.39 14.66 13.68
C CYS A 284 -10.66 15.80 14.69
N GLN A 285 -9.94 16.92 14.59
CA GLN A 285 -10.14 18.08 15.47
C GLN A 285 -11.50 18.76 15.28
N GLN A 286 -12.01 18.83 14.05
CA GLN A 286 -13.35 19.38 13.76
C GLN A 286 -14.48 18.57 14.42
N HIS A 287 -14.20 17.32 14.84
CA HIS A 287 -15.17 16.38 15.42
C HIS A 287 -14.80 15.89 16.84
N ASP A 288 -13.86 16.54 17.55
CA ASP A 288 -13.35 16.15 18.89
C ASP A 288 -12.80 14.72 18.99
N VAL A 289 -12.18 14.24 17.91
CA VAL A 289 -11.62 12.88 17.79
C VAL A 289 -10.12 12.89 18.11
N GLU A 290 -9.67 11.97 18.95
CA GLU A 290 -8.24 11.81 19.25
C GLU A 290 -7.50 11.17 18.07
N PHE A 291 -6.40 11.77 17.60
CA PHE A 291 -5.61 11.28 16.47
C PHE A 291 -4.23 10.78 16.93
N ASP A 292 -4.01 9.46 16.89
CA ASP A 292 -2.74 8.80 17.18
C ASP A 292 -2.02 8.37 15.90
N VAL A 293 -0.88 8.98 15.60
CA VAL A 293 0.04 8.46 14.57
C VAL A 293 1.00 7.46 15.20
N VAL A 294 1.01 6.25 14.67
CA VAL A 294 1.79 5.12 15.17
C VAL A 294 2.75 4.65 14.08
N VAL A 295 4.05 4.92 14.25
CA VAL A 295 5.06 4.17 13.46
C VAL A 295 5.07 2.76 14.01
N VAL A 296 4.61 1.79 13.23
CA VAL A 296 4.53 0.40 13.67
C VAL A 296 5.93 -0.20 13.85
N PRO A 297 6.09 -1.32 14.57
CA PRO A 297 7.35 -2.04 14.62
C PRO A 297 7.88 -2.36 13.22
N GLN A 298 9.19 -2.27 13.05
CA GLN A 298 9.88 -2.64 11.82
C GLN A 298 11.04 -3.61 12.10
N PRO A 299 11.41 -4.49 11.15
CA PRO A 299 12.54 -5.39 11.35
C PRO A 299 13.86 -4.64 11.54
N SER A 300 14.81 -5.27 12.24
CA SER A 300 16.10 -4.63 12.54
C SER A 300 16.88 -4.20 11.29
N PHE A 301 16.70 -4.90 10.15
CA PHE A 301 17.35 -4.54 8.89
C PHE A 301 16.75 -3.30 8.21
N PHE A 302 15.50 -2.91 8.50
CA PHE A 302 14.98 -1.60 8.08
C PHE A 302 15.69 -0.49 8.87
N THR A 303 15.73 -0.59 10.21
CA THR A 303 16.38 0.43 11.05
C THR A 303 17.87 0.56 10.77
N LEU A 304 18.59 -0.56 10.68
CA LEU A 304 20.03 -0.59 10.42
C LEU A 304 20.38 -0.29 8.96
N GLY A 305 19.54 -0.69 8.00
CA GLY A 305 19.81 -0.55 6.57
C GLY A 305 19.49 0.83 6.00
N TYR A 306 18.44 1.48 6.51
CA TYR A 306 18.06 2.85 6.13
C TYR A 306 18.77 3.89 7.05
N GLY A 307 19.15 3.48 8.26
CA GLY A 307 19.87 4.30 9.23
C GLY A 307 19.17 5.62 9.55
N GLY A 308 19.96 6.69 9.68
CA GLY A 308 19.46 8.04 9.98
C GLY A 308 18.60 8.70 8.90
N MET A 309 18.27 8.03 7.79
CA MET A 309 17.38 8.57 6.76
C MET A 309 15.93 8.59 7.24
N LEU A 310 15.37 7.44 7.62
CA LEU A 310 14.01 7.33 8.18
C LEU A 310 13.85 8.22 9.42
N CYS A 311 14.84 8.25 10.30
CA CYS A 311 14.78 9.04 11.53
C CYS A 311 14.75 10.56 11.28
N LYS A 312 15.29 11.06 10.15
CA LYS A 312 15.22 12.48 9.79
C LYS A 312 13.85 12.88 9.23
N GLU A 313 13.28 12.03 8.39
CA GLU A 313 11.92 12.18 7.85
C GLU A 313 10.90 12.12 9.00
N ARG A 314 10.86 10.99 9.72
CA ARG A 314 9.94 10.78 10.85
C ARG A 314 10.04 11.89 11.88
N ALA A 315 11.25 12.35 12.22
CA ALA A 315 11.41 13.48 13.15
C ALA A 315 10.81 14.81 12.63
N ALA A 316 10.71 15.03 11.32
CA ALA A 316 10.04 16.19 10.74
C ALA A 316 8.52 16.09 10.85
N LEU A 317 7.94 14.96 10.41
CA LEU A 317 6.51 14.71 10.50
C LEU A 317 6.03 14.69 11.97
N ALA A 318 6.77 14.01 12.85
CA ALA A 318 6.51 13.92 14.29
C ALA A 318 6.58 15.28 15.03
N ARG A 319 7.19 16.31 14.45
CA ARG A 319 7.13 17.70 14.95
C ARG A 319 5.91 18.44 14.44
N ARG A 320 5.40 18.12 13.25
CA ARG A 320 4.21 18.76 12.66
C ARG A 320 2.92 18.19 13.26
N VAL A 321 2.79 16.86 13.31
CA VAL A 321 1.68 16.16 13.98
C VAL A 321 1.49 16.66 15.42
N ARG A 322 2.56 16.69 16.23
CA ARG A 322 2.49 17.17 17.63
C ARG A 322 2.19 18.66 17.78
N ARG A 323 2.56 19.52 16.82
CA ARG A 323 2.18 20.95 16.83
C ARG A 323 0.73 21.17 16.45
N ALA A 324 0.22 20.36 15.52
CA ALA A 324 -1.18 20.40 15.12
C ALA A 324 -2.10 19.86 16.24
N GLY A 325 -1.59 18.98 17.11
CA GLY A 325 -2.30 18.47 18.30
C GLY A 325 -2.45 16.95 18.34
N GLY A 326 -2.03 16.26 17.27
CA GLY A 326 -2.03 14.80 17.20
C GLY A 326 -0.94 14.17 18.06
N ARG A 327 -1.18 12.94 18.51
CA ARG A 327 -0.21 12.13 19.24
C ARG A 327 0.72 11.41 18.25
N TRP A 328 1.93 11.09 18.71
CA TRP A 328 2.93 10.38 17.90
C TRP A 328 3.71 9.39 18.75
N LEU A 329 3.60 8.11 18.40
CA LEU A 329 4.24 6.95 19.03
C LEU A 329 5.11 6.26 17.98
N ASP A 330 6.41 6.10 18.24
CA ASP A 330 7.35 5.54 17.25
C ASP A 330 8.01 4.25 17.76
N TYR A 331 7.47 3.10 17.35
CA TYR A 331 7.98 1.80 17.79
C TYR A 331 9.23 1.34 17.02
N SER A 332 9.68 2.08 16.01
CA SER A 332 11.06 1.96 15.51
C SER A 332 12.09 2.60 16.46
N MET A 333 11.63 3.50 17.34
CA MET A 333 12.42 4.16 18.38
C MET A 333 12.12 3.62 19.80
N ALA A 334 11.36 2.54 19.95
CA ALA A 334 11.13 1.91 21.27
C ALA A 334 12.43 1.34 21.85
N ARG A 335 12.59 1.39 23.17
CA ARG A 335 13.71 0.70 23.85
C ARG A 335 13.46 -0.82 23.92
N PRO A 336 14.51 -1.67 23.90
CA PRO A 336 14.34 -3.13 23.86
C PRO A 336 13.56 -3.71 25.04
N ASP A 337 13.71 -3.10 26.22
CA ASP A 337 13.04 -3.42 27.48
C ASP A 337 11.56 -2.99 27.51
N HIS A 338 11.18 -2.00 26.70
CA HIS A 338 9.78 -1.59 26.52
C HIS A 338 9.08 -2.39 25.42
N TYR A 339 9.69 -2.43 24.23
CA TYR A 339 9.19 -3.24 23.11
C TYR A 339 10.28 -3.53 22.06
N ARG A 340 10.36 -4.80 21.63
CA ARG A 340 11.01 -5.21 20.38
C ARG A 340 10.33 -6.45 19.80
N ALA A 341 10.05 -6.43 18.49
CA ALA A 341 9.57 -7.61 17.76
C ALA A 341 10.64 -8.71 17.72
N ARG A 342 10.23 -9.96 17.91
CA ARG A 342 11.09 -11.16 17.86
C ARG A 342 11.18 -11.70 16.44
N ASP A 343 12.20 -12.51 16.13
CA ASP A 343 12.37 -13.12 14.80
C ASP A 343 11.16 -14.03 14.43
N ASP A 344 10.47 -14.65 15.41
CA ASP A 344 9.28 -15.49 15.21
C ASP A 344 7.95 -14.71 15.07
N GLU A 345 7.98 -13.38 15.14
CA GLU A 345 6.79 -12.51 15.10
C GLU A 345 6.57 -11.83 13.74
N TRP A 346 7.45 -12.08 12.77
CA TRP A 346 7.34 -11.59 11.39
C TRP A 346 6.69 -12.64 10.49
N MET A 347 5.78 -12.22 9.61
CA MET A 347 5.26 -13.06 8.52
C MET A 347 6.19 -13.01 7.30
N ASP A 348 6.63 -11.80 6.94
CA ASP A 348 7.49 -11.52 5.79
C ASP A 348 8.58 -10.49 6.16
N PHE A 349 9.22 -9.89 5.16
CA PHE A 349 10.30 -8.92 5.38
C PHE A 349 9.87 -7.55 5.96
N GLY A 350 8.59 -7.30 6.22
CA GLY A 350 8.09 -6.02 6.74
C GLY A 350 6.87 -6.09 7.66
N HIS A 351 6.08 -7.17 7.62
CA HIS A 351 4.79 -7.29 8.32
C HIS A 351 4.82 -8.28 9.49
N LEU A 352 4.19 -7.90 10.61
CA LEU A 352 4.00 -8.79 11.76
C LEU A 352 2.98 -9.89 11.46
N ASN A 353 3.27 -11.11 11.89
CA ASN A 353 2.27 -12.17 11.93
C ASN A 353 1.28 -11.95 13.10
N PHE A 354 0.23 -12.77 13.16
CA PHE A 354 -0.83 -12.63 14.16
C PHE A 354 -0.29 -12.59 15.61
N ALA A 355 0.70 -13.43 15.95
CA ALA A 355 1.28 -13.44 17.31
C ALA A 355 2.05 -12.16 17.64
N GLY A 356 2.84 -11.64 16.67
CA GLY A 356 3.51 -10.35 16.78
C GLY A 356 2.53 -9.20 16.96
N ALA A 357 1.46 -9.20 16.17
CA ALA A 357 0.41 -8.18 16.19
C ALA A 357 -0.38 -8.15 17.50
N THR A 358 -0.91 -9.29 17.95
CA THR A 358 -1.60 -9.42 19.23
C THR A 358 -0.73 -8.94 20.39
N ARG A 359 0.59 -9.19 20.36
CA ARG A 359 1.50 -8.71 21.40
C ARG A 359 1.79 -7.20 21.26
N PHE A 360 1.95 -6.69 20.05
CA PHE A 360 2.17 -5.26 19.79
C PHE A 360 0.95 -4.41 20.21
N SER A 361 -0.26 -4.75 19.76
CA SER A 361 -1.50 -4.05 20.13
C SER A 361 -1.72 -3.96 21.64
N ARG A 362 -1.32 -4.99 22.40
CA ARG A 362 -1.38 -4.96 23.87
C ARG A 362 -0.42 -3.94 24.49
N VAL A 363 0.74 -3.71 23.90
CA VAL A 363 1.65 -2.62 24.32
C VAL A 363 1.08 -1.27 23.91
N LEU A 364 0.65 -1.14 22.66
CA LEU A 364 0.04 0.08 22.12
C LEU A 364 -1.17 0.54 22.95
N GLY A 365 -2.09 -0.35 23.31
CA GLY A 365 -3.25 -0.02 24.13
C GLY A 365 -2.89 0.46 25.53
N ARG A 366 -1.86 -0.12 26.16
CA ARG A 366 -1.36 0.35 27.47
C ARG A 366 -0.68 1.72 27.37
N ASP A 367 0.12 1.94 26.32
CA ASP A 367 0.82 3.21 26.10
C ASP A 367 -0.17 4.34 25.81
N VAL A 368 -1.15 4.11 24.92
CA VAL A 368 -2.24 5.05 24.63
C VAL A 368 -3.06 5.38 25.89
N ALA A 369 -3.48 4.35 26.65
CA ALA A 369 -4.18 4.53 27.93
C ALA A 369 -3.35 5.28 28.99
N ARG A 370 -2.02 5.11 28.99
CA ARG A 370 -1.09 5.83 29.87
C ARG A 370 -0.96 7.30 29.47
N VAL A 371 -0.93 7.61 28.16
CA VAL A 371 -0.93 9.00 27.67
C VAL A 371 -2.25 9.70 27.99
N GLU A 372 -3.41 9.02 27.89
CA GLU A 372 -4.71 9.57 28.29
C GLU A 372 -4.78 9.95 29.77
N ARG A 373 -4.24 9.09 30.64
CA ARG A 373 -4.29 9.25 32.10
C ARG A 373 -3.16 10.14 32.64
N GLY A 374 -2.20 10.52 31.80
CA GLY A 374 -1.01 11.28 32.19
C GLY A 374 -1.30 12.75 32.55
N PRO A 375 -0.51 13.35 33.45
CA PRO A 375 -0.70 14.74 33.89
C PRO A 375 -0.54 15.77 32.77
N ALA A 376 0.13 15.42 31.66
CA ALA A 376 0.29 16.27 30.49
C ALA A 376 -1.06 16.80 29.94
N ARG A 377 -2.14 16.01 29.99
CA ARG A 377 -3.51 16.44 29.57
C ARG A 377 -4.13 17.49 30.51
N ARG A 378 -3.51 17.78 31.66
CA ARG A 378 -3.93 18.81 32.63
C ARG A 378 -3.00 20.03 32.72
N GLN A 379 -1.75 19.93 32.24
CA GLN A 379 -0.73 20.97 32.46
C GLN A 379 0.17 21.30 31.25
N GLY A 380 -0.06 20.74 30.07
CA GLY A 380 0.66 21.13 28.83
C GLY A 380 2.13 20.74 28.80
N GLU A 381 2.49 19.67 29.54
CA GLU A 381 3.86 19.19 29.64
C GLU A 381 4.39 18.62 28.30
N LYS A 382 5.70 18.77 28.08
CA LYS A 382 6.36 18.42 26.80
C LYS A 382 6.68 16.93 26.64
N ASP A 383 6.41 16.12 27.66
CA ASP A 383 6.58 14.66 27.65
C ASP A 383 5.19 14.02 27.79
N ASN A 384 4.89 13.01 26.96
CA ASN A 384 3.61 12.30 27.00
C ASN A 384 3.56 11.23 28.11
N GLY A 385 4.53 11.24 29.04
CA GLY A 385 4.67 10.23 30.09
C GLY A 385 5.32 8.94 29.62
N LEU A 386 5.79 8.88 28.36
CA LEU A 386 6.48 7.73 27.75
C LEU A 386 7.96 8.02 27.44
N GLY A 387 8.50 9.21 27.77
CA GLY A 387 9.87 9.59 27.40
C GLY A 387 11.01 8.70 27.91
N SER A 388 10.76 7.81 28.88
CA SER A 388 11.70 6.75 29.27
C SER A 388 11.62 5.50 28.37
N SER A 389 10.43 5.12 27.91
CA SER A 389 10.15 3.93 27.09
C SER A 389 10.71 3.98 25.66
N PHE A 390 11.07 5.18 25.18
CA PHE A 390 11.52 5.42 23.81
C PHE A 390 12.88 6.15 23.78
N PHE A 391 13.64 5.93 22.72
CA PHE A 391 14.78 6.76 22.34
C PHE A 391 14.29 8.07 21.71
N ARG A 392 14.97 9.18 21.98
CA ARG A 392 14.74 10.44 21.25
C ARG A 392 15.42 10.36 19.88
N TYR A 393 14.95 11.09 18.86
CA TYR A 393 15.63 11.12 17.54
C TYR A 393 17.07 11.67 17.59
N SER A 394 17.44 12.36 18.67
CA SER A 394 18.83 12.77 18.96
C SER A 394 19.71 11.63 19.52
N GLN A 395 19.11 10.50 19.90
CA GLN A 395 19.74 9.28 20.41
C GLN A 395 19.76 8.18 19.35
N LEU A 396 19.91 8.57 18.07
CA LEU A 396 19.97 7.65 16.94
C LEU A 396 21.09 6.61 17.14
N ASP A 397 22.27 7.06 17.58
CA ASP A 397 23.41 6.16 17.78
C ASP A 397 23.18 5.19 18.95
N ASP A 398 22.66 5.66 20.10
CA ASP A 398 22.25 4.78 21.23
C ASP A 398 21.27 3.70 20.75
N MET A 399 20.29 4.09 19.92
CA MET A 399 19.25 3.22 19.40
C MET A 399 19.82 2.19 18.41
N LEU A 400 20.74 2.60 17.52
CA LEU A 400 21.44 1.68 16.60
C LEU A 400 22.36 0.70 17.35
N HIS A 401 23.05 1.15 18.41
CA HIS A 401 23.86 0.29 19.29
C HIS A 401 23.02 -0.63 20.19
N SER A 402 21.71 -0.39 20.30
CA SER A 402 20.80 -1.29 21.02
C SER A 402 20.43 -2.56 20.24
N TYR A 403 20.80 -2.67 18.96
CA TYR A 403 20.69 -3.90 18.18
C TYR A 403 21.95 -4.76 18.30
N GLU A 404 21.82 -6.06 18.05
CA GLU A 404 22.92 -7.00 18.14
C GLU A 404 23.17 -7.71 16.79
N GLY A 405 24.45 -7.84 16.43
CA GLY A 405 24.90 -8.76 15.39
C GLY A 405 24.43 -8.49 13.96
N LEU A 406 24.43 -9.55 13.16
CA LEU A 406 24.13 -9.53 11.73
C LEU A 406 22.63 -9.68 11.48
N SER A 407 21.97 -8.61 11.05
CA SER A 407 20.53 -8.58 10.81
C SER A 407 20.16 -9.20 9.46
N VAL A 408 20.89 -8.88 8.39
CA VAL A 408 20.77 -9.53 7.07
C VAL A 408 22.08 -9.34 6.26
N VAL A 409 22.32 -10.21 5.28
CA VAL A 409 23.32 -9.99 4.22
C VAL A 409 22.60 -9.99 2.89
N THR A 410 22.87 -9.02 2.01
CA THR A 410 22.36 -9.03 0.63
C THR A 410 23.49 -9.34 -0.34
N LEU A 411 23.15 -9.80 -1.54
CA LEU A 411 24.11 -10.20 -2.57
C LEU A 411 23.79 -9.54 -3.90
N ARG A 412 24.82 -9.01 -4.57
CA ARG A 412 24.81 -8.73 -6.01
C ARG A 412 25.85 -9.61 -6.69
N ALA A 413 25.56 -10.07 -7.90
CA ALA A 413 26.47 -10.88 -8.71
C ALA A 413 26.31 -10.51 -10.19
N SER A 414 27.43 -10.28 -10.87
CA SER A 414 27.47 -9.95 -12.31
C SER A 414 28.41 -10.94 -13.02
N VAL A 415 27.96 -11.48 -14.15
CA VAL A 415 28.80 -12.31 -15.03
C VAL A 415 29.73 -11.39 -15.82
N LEU A 416 31.01 -11.73 -15.88
CA LEU A 416 32.04 -11.03 -16.65
C LEU A 416 32.23 -11.70 -18.02
N THR A 417 32.75 -10.94 -18.98
CA THR A 417 33.00 -11.40 -20.35
C THR A 417 34.08 -12.48 -20.47
N ASP A 418 34.86 -12.72 -19.40
CA ASP A 418 35.90 -13.74 -19.30
C ASP A 418 35.42 -15.07 -18.70
N GLY A 419 34.11 -15.21 -18.43
CA GLY A 419 33.51 -16.42 -17.84
C GLY A 419 33.53 -16.50 -16.32
N HIS A 420 33.99 -15.45 -15.62
CA HIS A 420 33.92 -15.35 -14.16
C HIS A 420 32.65 -14.63 -13.70
N VAL A 421 32.30 -14.81 -12.44
CA VAL A 421 31.25 -14.05 -11.76
C VAL A 421 31.88 -13.22 -10.66
N ARG A 422 31.64 -11.91 -10.69
CA ARG A 422 32.01 -10.99 -9.61
C ARG A 422 30.85 -10.90 -8.62
N ALA A 423 31.02 -11.52 -7.46
CA ALA A 423 30.06 -11.51 -6.36
C ALA A 423 30.42 -10.43 -5.33
N LYS A 424 29.43 -9.69 -4.82
CA LYS A 424 29.57 -8.69 -3.77
C LYS A 424 28.48 -8.85 -2.72
N ALA A 425 28.89 -9.17 -1.50
CA ALA A 425 28.02 -9.19 -0.32
C ALA A 425 27.95 -7.80 0.34
N THR A 426 26.78 -7.46 0.88
CA THR A 426 26.58 -6.24 1.67
C THR A 426 25.90 -6.61 2.99
N PRO A 427 26.60 -6.53 4.15
CA PRO A 427 25.96 -6.77 5.44
C PRO A 427 25.11 -5.58 5.87
N VAL A 428 24.04 -5.87 6.59
CA VAL A 428 23.30 -4.92 7.44
C VAL A 428 23.34 -5.49 8.85
N ALA A 429 24.03 -4.80 9.75
CA ALA A 429 24.41 -5.32 11.06
C ALA A 429 24.53 -4.17 12.07
N ALA A 430 24.45 -4.50 13.35
CA ALA A 430 24.65 -3.55 14.44
C ALA A 430 26.06 -2.93 14.41
N PRO A 431 26.25 -1.68 14.89
CA PRO A 431 27.57 -1.06 15.01
C PRO A 431 28.60 -1.96 15.69
N GLY A 432 29.86 -1.92 15.22
CA GLY A 432 30.94 -2.78 15.72
C GLY A 432 30.89 -4.25 15.27
N THR A 433 29.80 -4.72 14.63
CA THR A 433 29.68 -6.12 14.21
C THR A 433 30.68 -6.45 13.10
N ASN A 434 31.66 -7.31 13.43
CA ASN A 434 32.57 -7.92 12.45
C ASN A 434 31.89 -9.12 11.79
N VAL A 435 31.92 -9.20 10.46
CA VAL A 435 31.22 -10.22 9.66
C VAL A 435 32.21 -10.90 8.72
N GLU A 436 32.12 -12.23 8.63
CA GLU A 436 32.86 -13.08 7.70
C GLU A 436 31.90 -13.80 6.74
N TYR A 437 32.36 -14.04 5.52
CA TYR A 437 31.59 -14.49 4.36
C TYR A 437 32.22 -15.74 3.75
N ARG A 438 31.37 -16.66 3.28
CA ARG A 438 31.70 -17.73 2.35
C ARG A 438 30.81 -17.57 1.12
N PHE A 439 31.40 -17.60 -0.07
CA PHE A 439 30.64 -17.63 -1.31
C PHE A 439 30.54 -19.07 -1.82
N GLN A 440 29.42 -19.41 -2.45
CA GLN A 440 29.15 -20.70 -3.06
C GLN A 440 28.63 -20.51 -4.49
N LEU A 441 29.17 -21.27 -5.44
CA LEU A 441 28.53 -21.49 -6.73
C LEU A 441 27.61 -22.71 -6.62
N LEU A 442 26.39 -22.60 -7.13
CA LEU A 442 25.44 -23.69 -7.22
C LEU A 442 24.89 -23.80 -8.64
N ASP A 443 24.46 -24.99 -9.02
CA ASP A 443 23.80 -25.27 -10.29
C ASP A 443 22.30 -24.86 -10.29
N GLY A 444 21.61 -25.22 -11.37
CA GLY A 444 20.16 -25.07 -11.51
C GLY A 444 19.35 -25.83 -10.44
N SER A 445 19.83 -26.98 -9.93
CA SER A 445 19.15 -27.72 -8.85
C SER A 445 19.33 -27.07 -7.47
N GLY A 446 20.49 -26.48 -7.20
CA GLY A 446 20.91 -26.01 -5.88
C GLY A 446 22.00 -26.86 -5.21
N ALA A 447 22.63 -27.79 -5.94
CA ALA A 447 23.83 -28.48 -5.52
C ALA A 447 25.05 -27.54 -5.57
N VAL A 448 25.91 -27.59 -4.55
CA VAL A 448 27.11 -26.74 -4.46
C VAL A 448 28.21 -27.28 -5.37
N LEU A 449 28.61 -26.51 -6.37
CA LEU A 449 29.67 -26.84 -7.33
C LEU A 449 31.05 -26.41 -6.82
N SER A 450 31.14 -25.25 -6.15
CA SER A 450 32.37 -24.75 -5.54
C SER A 450 32.04 -23.80 -4.38
N GLN A 451 32.98 -23.62 -3.46
CA GLN A 451 32.83 -22.68 -2.34
C GLN A 451 34.16 -22.16 -1.82
N THR A 452 34.15 -20.97 -1.22
CA THR A 452 35.34 -20.36 -0.60
C THR A 452 35.55 -20.82 0.85
N GLY A 453 36.75 -20.58 1.38
CA GLY A 453 36.93 -20.44 2.83
C GLY A 453 36.09 -19.28 3.39
N TYR A 454 35.97 -19.21 4.73
CA TYR A 454 35.43 -18.02 5.38
C TYR A 454 36.47 -16.90 5.36
N SER A 455 36.07 -15.68 4.99
CA SER A 455 36.94 -14.51 4.87
C SER A 455 36.19 -13.23 5.26
N THR A 456 36.91 -12.20 5.70
CA THR A 456 36.35 -10.84 5.87
C THR A 456 36.11 -10.12 4.53
N SER A 457 36.57 -10.68 3.40
CA SER A 457 36.30 -10.14 2.07
C SER A 457 34.81 -10.15 1.75
N ARG A 458 34.25 -8.97 1.48
CA ARG A 458 32.89 -8.78 0.95
C ARG A 458 32.76 -9.10 -0.54
N LYS A 459 33.84 -9.53 -1.20
CA LYS A 459 33.90 -9.86 -2.63
C LYS A 459 34.47 -11.26 -2.85
N ALA A 460 33.97 -11.93 -3.88
CA ALA A 460 34.60 -13.11 -4.47
C ALA A 460 34.51 -13.04 -5.99
N GLU A 461 35.45 -13.68 -6.66
CA GLU A 461 35.41 -13.93 -8.11
C GLU A 461 35.41 -15.45 -8.31
N ILE A 462 34.50 -15.93 -9.16
CA ILE A 462 34.10 -17.34 -9.23
C ILE A 462 34.06 -17.75 -10.69
N SER A 463 34.93 -18.67 -11.12
CA SER A 463 34.92 -19.21 -12.49
C SER A 463 33.68 -20.08 -12.74
N LEU A 464 33.03 -19.94 -13.90
CA LEU A 464 31.93 -20.80 -14.31
C LEU A 464 32.45 -22.02 -15.10
N PRO A 465 32.09 -23.27 -14.74
CA PRO A 465 32.59 -24.47 -15.42
C PRO A 465 31.94 -24.79 -16.79
N GLY A 466 31.12 -23.88 -17.34
CA GLY A 466 30.38 -24.08 -18.60
C GLY A 466 29.12 -23.21 -18.68
N TYR A 467 28.34 -23.31 -19.76
CA TYR A 467 27.13 -22.52 -19.97
C TYR A 467 25.87 -23.25 -19.48
N GLN A 468 25.26 -22.77 -18.39
CA GLN A 468 24.00 -23.24 -17.82
C GLN A 468 23.43 -22.19 -16.85
N VAL A 469 22.24 -22.44 -16.29
CA VAL A 469 21.71 -21.64 -15.17
C VAL A 469 22.50 -21.96 -13.90
N TYR A 470 23.05 -20.91 -13.28
CA TYR A 470 23.74 -21.01 -11.99
C TYR A 470 23.01 -20.19 -10.93
N LYS A 471 23.39 -20.41 -9.68
CA LYS A 471 23.06 -19.54 -8.54
C LYS A 471 24.36 -19.20 -7.83
N VAL A 472 24.50 -17.96 -7.35
CA VAL A 472 25.54 -17.62 -6.38
C VAL A 472 24.87 -17.41 -5.04
N ARG A 473 25.41 -18.03 -3.99
CA ARG A 473 25.00 -17.78 -2.61
C ARG A 473 26.15 -17.16 -1.82
N VAL A 474 25.85 -16.21 -0.96
CA VAL A 474 26.72 -15.84 0.15
C VAL A 474 26.13 -16.42 1.44
N LEU A 475 26.98 -17.07 2.22
CA LEU A 475 26.75 -17.44 3.61
C LEU A 475 27.54 -16.47 4.49
N ALA A 476 26.89 -15.82 5.45
CA ALA A 476 27.51 -14.81 6.31
C ALA A 476 27.22 -15.07 7.79
N ARG A 477 28.18 -14.73 8.64
CA ARG A 477 28.11 -14.87 10.10
C ARG A 477 29.00 -13.85 10.82
N GLN A 478 28.73 -13.60 12.10
CA GLN A 478 29.64 -12.86 12.97
C GLN A 478 31.03 -13.53 13.01
N LYS A 479 32.08 -12.71 13.10
CA LYS A 479 33.46 -13.19 13.12
C LYS A 479 33.69 -14.09 14.35
N GLY A 480 34.17 -15.31 14.13
CA GLY A 480 34.37 -16.30 15.20
C GLY A 480 33.09 -17.04 15.66
N SER A 481 31.94 -16.82 15.01
CA SER A 481 30.72 -17.58 15.28
C SER A 481 30.90 -19.07 14.94
N ALA A 482 30.49 -19.95 15.85
CA ALA A 482 30.51 -21.40 15.63
C ALA A 482 29.43 -21.88 14.64
N LYS A 483 28.44 -21.04 14.32
CA LYS A 483 27.35 -21.37 13.39
C LYS A 483 27.90 -21.60 11.96
N PRO A 484 27.30 -22.50 11.17
CA PRO A 484 27.68 -22.67 9.77
C PRO A 484 27.42 -21.41 8.94
N PHE A 485 26.34 -20.69 9.25
CA PHE A 485 26.02 -19.31 8.85
C PHE A 485 24.93 -18.74 9.78
N GLU A 486 24.66 -17.44 9.70
CA GLU A 486 23.56 -16.76 10.42
C GLU A 486 22.56 -16.13 9.46
N ARG A 487 23.05 -15.61 8.33
CA ARG A 487 22.27 -15.02 7.24
C ARG A 487 22.85 -15.46 5.89
N THR A 488 22.00 -15.48 4.87
CA THR A 488 22.30 -15.92 3.51
C THR A 488 21.56 -15.06 2.49
N ALA A 489 22.14 -14.92 1.30
CA ALA A 489 21.45 -14.40 0.13
C ALA A 489 21.86 -15.19 -1.10
N THR A 490 20.90 -15.50 -1.97
CA THR A 490 21.09 -16.27 -3.21
C THR A 490 20.58 -15.48 -4.41
N VAL A 491 21.43 -15.29 -5.43
CA VAL A 491 21.08 -14.66 -6.71
C VAL A 491 21.12 -15.72 -7.80
N VAL A 492 20.08 -15.78 -8.64
CA VAL A 492 20.05 -16.62 -9.84
C VAL A 492 20.79 -15.90 -10.97
N LEU A 493 21.76 -16.57 -11.59
CA LEU A 493 22.43 -16.10 -12.79
C LEU A 493 21.69 -16.62 -14.02
N LYS A 494 21.00 -15.71 -14.71
CA LYS A 494 20.53 -15.94 -16.07
C LYS A 494 21.66 -15.65 -17.05
N SER A 495 21.75 -16.44 -18.10
CA SER A 495 22.73 -16.26 -19.17
C SER A 495 22.42 -15.01 -20.01
N GLY A 496 23.28 -13.99 -19.95
CA GLY A 496 23.21 -12.79 -20.79
C GLY A 496 22.53 -11.56 -20.16
N GLU A 497 22.00 -11.66 -18.94
CA GLU A 497 21.48 -10.52 -18.19
C GLU A 497 22.49 -10.07 -17.10
N SER A 498 22.86 -8.78 -17.10
CA SER A 498 23.53 -8.15 -15.97
C SER A 498 22.50 -7.45 -15.05
N ASN A 499 22.59 -7.70 -13.74
CA ASN A 499 21.72 -7.09 -12.73
C ASN A 499 22.41 -5.85 -12.09
N GLU A 500 22.82 -4.87 -12.90
CA GLU A 500 23.51 -3.65 -12.41
C GLU A 500 22.56 -2.60 -11.82
#